data_AF-A0AAV7YJU5-F1
#
_entry.id   AF-A0AAV7YJU5-F1
#
_cell.length_a   1.000
_cell.length_b   1.000
_cell.length_c   1.000
_cell.angle_alpha   90.00
_cell.angle_beta   90.00
_cell.angle_gamma   90.00
#
_symmetry.space_group_name_H-M   'P 1'
#
loop_
_entity.id
_entity.type
_entity.pdbx_description
1 polymer ?
#
loop_
_entity_poly.entity_id
_entity_poly.type
_entity_poly.pdbx_seq_one_letter_code
_entity_poly.pdbx_strand_id
1 'polypeptide(L)'
;MTQKAFGVPIIENGKVPDVVLEILTRLELLQAEERMGIFRVAGNSILVNALVERYNNGEENVLKETTNVDTLSSLLKLYLRTLPDSLTTAPLYDQFLLIPDLDTKKEKIDHLFNLIHKRLPTTRKLVLQCIIKFLNSISRRSQKNYMNTSNLGIIFGNNFFRVNSEITSILFEDSRKVQKVTTFMINNYEIIFEKENKTENEKKNVSADQEDEKEKEKEKYN
;
A
#
# COMPACT_ATOMS: atom_id res chain seq x y z
N MET A 1 15.22 -1.78 24.87
CA MET A 1 15.50 -1.01 23.64
C MET A 1 14.18 -0.69 23.01
N THR A 2 13.78 0.59 23.00
CA THR A 2 12.57 1.05 22.32
C THR A 2 12.74 0.84 20.82
N GLN A 3 11.84 0.06 20.22
CA GLN A 3 11.86 -0.23 18.80
C GLN A 3 11.43 1.03 18.05
N LYS A 4 12.35 1.66 17.32
CA LYS A 4 12.03 2.81 16.45
C LYS A 4 11.01 2.38 15.39
N ALA A 5 10.07 3.26 15.06
CA ALA A 5 9.05 3.01 14.05
C ALA A 5 9.39 3.63 12.68
N PHE A 6 10.14 4.74 12.66
CA PHE A 6 10.56 5.44 11.44
C PHE A 6 12.06 5.27 11.18
N GLY A 7 12.45 5.28 9.91
CA GLY A 7 13.86 5.20 9.52
C GLY A 7 14.50 3.82 9.70
N VAL A 8 13.69 2.78 9.95
CA VAL A 8 14.16 1.41 10.17
C VAL A 8 13.59 0.44 9.14
N PRO A 9 14.21 -0.72 8.92
CA PRO A 9 13.66 -1.74 8.02
C PRO A 9 12.29 -2.22 8.48
N ILE A 10 11.41 -2.51 7.51
CA ILE A 10 10.17 -3.22 7.78
C ILE A 10 10.52 -4.63 8.25
N ILE A 11 9.93 -5.05 9.38
CA ILE A 11 10.11 -6.39 9.93
C ILE A 11 9.17 -7.35 9.22
N GLU A 12 9.74 -8.38 8.60
CA GLU A 12 8.99 -9.43 7.89
C GLU A 12 8.43 -10.45 8.89
N ASN A 13 7.28 -10.13 9.46
CA ASN A 13 6.53 -10.96 10.41
C ASN A 13 5.11 -11.32 9.92
N GLY A 14 4.78 -10.99 8.66
CA GLY A 14 3.48 -11.23 8.07
C GLY A 14 2.36 -10.32 8.57
N LYS A 15 2.69 -9.18 9.21
CA LYS A 15 1.73 -8.20 9.74
C LYS A 15 2.07 -6.80 9.29
N VAL A 16 1.06 -5.99 8.99
CA VAL A 16 1.24 -4.56 8.73
C VAL A 16 1.77 -3.87 10.01
N PRO A 17 2.82 -3.04 9.95
CA PRO A 17 3.32 -2.31 11.12
C PRO A 17 2.25 -1.40 11.73
N ASP A 18 2.18 -1.35 13.06
CA ASP A 18 1.14 -0.63 13.79
C ASP A 18 1.08 0.85 13.41
N VAL A 19 2.24 1.51 13.23
CA VAL A 19 2.31 2.90 12.75
C VAL A 19 1.56 3.12 11.43
N VAL A 20 1.63 2.18 10.49
CA VAL A 20 0.92 2.30 9.20
C VAL A 20 -0.58 2.09 9.40
N LEU A 21 -0.96 1.09 10.20
CA LEU A 21 -2.36 0.83 10.53
C LEU A 21 -2.99 2.03 11.26
N GLU A 22 -2.34 2.54 12.31
CA GLU A 22 -2.82 3.69 13.09
C GLU A 22 -3.00 4.92 12.20
N ILE A 23 -2.06 5.22 11.29
CA ILE A 23 -2.20 6.36 10.38
C ILE A 23 -3.38 6.17 9.43
N LEU A 24 -3.50 5.01 8.78
CA LEU A 24 -4.59 4.73 7.84
C LEU A 24 -5.95 4.73 8.55
N THR A 25 -6.07 4.04 9.67
CA THR A 25 -7.29 4.03 10.50
C THR A 25 -7.65 5.44 10.95
N ARG A 26 -6.68 6.25 11.37
CA ARG A 26 -6.97 7.63 11.77
C ARG A 26 -7.44 8.49 10.59
N LEU A 27 -6.86 8.32 9.41
CA LEU A 27 -7.30 9.00 8.19
C LEU A 27 -8.73 8.59 7.81
N GLU A 28 -9.07 7.30 7.88
CA GLU A 28 -10.43 6.79 7.64
C GLU A 28 -11.44 7.34 8.66
N LEU A 29 -11.11 7.34 9.95
CA LEU A 29 -11.97 7.92 11.00
C LEU A 29 -12.26 9.40 10.79
N LEU A 30 -11.34 10.14 10.18
CA LEU A 30 -11.47 11.55 9.86
C LEU A 30 -12.11 11.81 8.48
N GLN A 31 -12.56 10.77 7.78
CA GLN A 31 -13.13 10.85 6.43
C GLN A 31 -12.18 11.59 5.46
N ALA A 32 -10.90 11.27 5.54
CA ALA A 32 -9.85 11.95 4.78
C ALA A 32 -10.05 11.90 3.26
N GLU A 33 -10.83 10.95 2.74
CA GLU A 33 -11.21 10.89 1.33
C GLU A 33 -12.07 12.07 0.86
N GLU A 34 -12.71 12.83 1.75
CA GLU A 34 -13.45 14.04 1.40
C GLU A 34 -12.56 15.30 1.45
N ARG A 35 -11.33 15.21 1.98
CA ARG A 35 -10.39 16.34 2.09
C ARG A 35 -9.84 16.76 0.73
N MET A 36 -10.15 17.99 0.29
CA MET A 36 -9.62 18.57 -0.96
C MET A 36 -8.09 18.56 -1.05
N GLY A 37 -7.53 17.89 -2.05
CA GLY A 37 -6.08 17.82 -2.22
C GLY A 37 -5.38 16.91 -1.19
N ILE A 38 -6.10 15.95 -0.61
CA ILE A 38 -5.51 14.89 0.25
C ILE A 38 -4.22 14.33 -0.37
N PHE A 39 -3.18 14.14 0.45
CA PHE A 39 -1.81 13.80 0.06
C PHE A 39 -1.04 14.81 -0.82
N ARG A 40 -1.70 15.70 -1.55
CA ARG A 40 -1.05 16.79 -2.31
C ARG A 40 -0.64 17.93 -1.38
N VAL A 41 -1.52 18.34 -0.48
CA VAL A 41 -1.26 19.40 0.49
C VAL A 41 -0.27 18.90 1.55
N ALA A 42 0.73 19.72 1.87
CA ALA A 42 1.71 19.42 2.91
C ALA A 42 1.13 19.73 4.30
N GLY A 43 1.36 18.84 5.25
CA GLY A 43 1.05 19.06 6.65
C GLY A 43 2.11 19.91 7.35
N ASN A 44 1.84 20.28 8.59
CA ASN A 44 2.79 21.04 9.40
C ASN A 44 4.01 20.17 9.75
N SER A 45 5.19 20.53 9.24
CA SER A 45 6.43 19.75 9.43
C SER A 45 6.84 19.62 10.90
N ILE A 46 6.58 20.63 11.73
CA ILE A 46 6.86 20.58 13.18
C ILE A 46 6.01 19.50 13.84
N LEU A 47 4.72 19.45 13.52
CA LEU A 47 3.82 18.42 14.05
C LEU A 47 4.19 17.03 13.52
N VAL A 48 4.55 16.91 12.24
CA VAL A 48 5.00 15.63 11.66
C VAL A 48 6.24 15.12 12.41
N ASN A 49 7.25 15.98 12.62
CA ASN A 49 8.48 15.59 13.31
C ASN A 49 8.22 15.22 14.77
N ALA A 50 7.36 15.97 15.47
CA ALA A 50 6.94 15.63 16.83
C ALA A 50 6.28 14.24 16.88
N LEU A 51 5.37 13.91 15.94
CA LEU A 51 4.76 12.58 15.88
C LEU A 51 5.80 11.48 15.62
N VAL A 52 6.77 11.72 14.73
CA VAL A 52 7.87 10.77 14.48
C VAL A 52 8.70 10.50 15.73
N GLU A 53 9.04 11.54 16.50
CA GLU A 53 9.78 11.40 17.76
C GLU A 53 9.00 10.55 18.77
N ARG A 54 7.71 10.86 18.97
CA ARG A 54 6.83 10.11 19.88
C ARG A 54 6.75 8.63 19.51
N TYR A 55 6.56 8.33 18.22
CA TYR A 55 6.57 6.96 17.72
C TYR A 55 7.92 6.26 17.94
N ASN A 56 9.03 6.94 17.68
CA ASN A 56 10.37 6.37 17.88
C ASN A 56 10.73 6.18 19.36
N ASN A 57 10.10 6.94 20.25
CA ASN A 57 10.20 6.78 21.70
C ASN A 57 9.29 5.65 22.23
N GLY A 58 8.50 5.00 21.37
CA GLY A 58 7.60 3.91 21.77
C GLY A 58 6.39 4.38 22.57
N GLU A 59 5.96 5.64 22.41
CA GLU A 59 4.70 6.10 22.99
C GLU A 59 3.52 5.37 22.37
N GLU A 60 2.53 5.03 23.20
CA GLU A 60 1.27 4.45 22.74
C GLU A 60 0.25 5.54 22.38
N ASN A 61 -0.69 5.23 21.49
CA ASN A 61 -1.80 6.12 21.13
C ASN A 61 -1.35 7.49 20.58
N VAL A 62 -0.23 7.53 19.86
CA VAL A 62 0.42 8.77 19.37
C VAL A 62 -0.56 9.66 18.58
N LEU A 63 -1.45 9.05 17.80
CA LEU A 63 -2.39 9.77 16.92
C LEU A 63 -3.76 10.07 17.52
N LYS A 64 -4.02 9.68 18.78
CA LYS A 64 -5.37 9.78 19.39
C LYS A 64 -5.95 11.19 19.30
N GLU A 65 -5.13 12.21 19.51
CA GLU A 65 -5.53 13.62 19.51
C GLU A 65 -5.32 14.31 18.15
N THR A 66 -4.60 13.67 17.21
CA THR A 66 -4.29 14.26 15.91
C THR A 66 -5.54 14.29 15.04
N THR A 67 -6.03 15.49 14.69
CA THR A 67 -7.21 15.68 13.82
C THR A 67 -6.84 16.23 12.44
N ASN A 68 -5.59 16.66 12.24
CA ASN A 68 -5.16 17.28 10.99
C ASN A 68 -4.79 16.22 9.93
N VAL A 69 -5.66 16.10 8.93
CA VAL A 69 -5.51 15.14 7.81
C VAL A 69 -4.23 15.36 7.00
N ASP A 70 -3.80 16.60 6.78
CA ASP A 70 -2.60 16.92 5.98
C ASP A 70 -1.31 16.50 6.70
N THR A 71 -1.30 16.59 8.03
CA THR A 71 -0.23 16.12 8.91
C THR A 71 -0.12 14.60 8.87
N LEU A 72 -1.23 13.88 9.04
CA LEU A 72 -1.29 12.42 8.91
C LEU A 72 -0.87 11.94 7.52
N SER A 73 -1.33 12.64 6.48
CA SER A 73 -0.95 12.37 5.09
C SER A 73 0.55 12.52 4.86
N SER A 74 1.14 13.55 5.46
CA SER A 74 2.59 13.81 5.36
C SER A 74 3.39 12.80 6.16
N LEU A 75 2.87 12.37 7.32
CA LEU A 75 3.46 11.33 8.14
C LEU A 75 3.50 9.98 7.42
N LEU A 76 2.43 9.55 6.74
CA LEU A 76 2.43 8.32 5.94
C LEU A 76 3.47 8.36 4.81
N LYS A 77 3.54 9.48 4.07
CA LYS A 77 4.56 9.66 3.02
C LYS A 77 5.97 9.62 3.62
N LEU A 78 6.16 10.24 4.79
CA LEU A 78 7.45 10.25 5.47
C LEU A 78 7.87 8.85 5.93
N TYR A 79 6.93 8.04 6.44
CA TYR A 79 7.19 6.64 6.79
C TYR A 79 7.81 5.89 5.61
N LEU A 80 7.15 5.93 4.44
CA LEU A 80 7.64 5.27 3.22
C LEU A 80 9.01 5.79 2.77
N ARG A 81 9.18 7.12 2.74
CA ARG A 81 10.41 7.76 2.26
C ARG A 81 11.61 7.48 3.15
N THR A 82 11.39 7.31 4.45
CA THR A 82 12.46 7.08 5.44
C THR A 82 12.87 5.61 5.56
N LEU A 83 12.15 4.67 4.92
CA LEU A 83 12.57 3.27 4.90
C LEU A 83 14.00 3.14 4.31
N PRO A 84 14.87 2.30 4.92
CA PRO A 84 16.21 2.04 4.40
C PRO A 84 16.22 1.46 2.99
N ASP A 85 15.24 0.61 2.68
CA ASP A 85 14.96 0.09 1.34
C ASP A 85 13.52 0.42 0.95
N SER A 86 13.27 0.71 -0.32
CA SER A 86 11.96 1.12 -0.84
C SER A 86 10.90 0.07 -0.54
N LEU A 87 9.61 0.44 -0.47
CA LEU A 87 8.55 -0.50 -0.12
C LEU A 87 8.54 -1.72 -1.06
N THR A 88 8.81 -1.51 -2.34
CA THR A 88 8.86 -2.56 -3.37
C THR A 88 10.21 -3.25 -3.52
N THR A 89 11.20 -2.87 -2.71
CA THR A 89 12.57 -3.41 -2.64
C THR A 89 13.43 -3.13 -3.87
N ALA A 90 14.70 -2.80 -3.66
CA ALA A 90 15.65 -2.56 -4.76
C ALA A 90 15.74 -3.73 -5.78
N PRO A 91 15.77 -5.02 -5.40
CA PRO A 91 15.91 -6.13 -6.35
C PRO A 91 14.74 -6.31 -7.34
N LEU A 92 13.57 -5.73 -7.04
CA LEU A 92 12.40 -5.81 -7.92
C LEU A 92 12.20 -4.54 -8.76
N TYR A 93 12.98 -3.50 -8.52
CA TYR A 93 12.80 -2.17 -9.09
C TYR A 93 12.69 -2.18 -10.63
N ASP A 94 13.69 -2.76 -11.31
CA ASP A 94 13.73 -2.81 -12.77
C ASP A 94 12.54 -3.56 -13.35
N GLN A 95 12.10 -4.63 -12.68
CA GLN A 95 10.94 -5.42 -13.10
C GLN A 95 9.64 -4.61 -13.03
N PHE A 96 9.51 -3.76 -12.02
CA PHE A 96 8.39 -2.82 -11.97
C PHE A 96 8.48 -1.75 -13.06
N LEU A 97 9.68 -1.27 -13.40
CA LEU A 97 9.87 -0.28 -14.48
C LEU A 97 9.46 -0.80 -15.86
N LEU A 98 9.47 -2.12 -16.10
CA LEU A 98 9.02 -2.71 -17.36
C LEU A 98 7.49 -2.67 -17.54
N ILE A 99 6.73 -2.64 -16.44
CA ILE A 99 5.26 -2.77 -16.48
C ILE A 99 4.57 -1.72 -17.37
N PRO A 100 4.91 -0.42 -17.33
CA PRO A 100 4.23 0.57 -18.16
C PRO A 100 4.39 0.31 -19.66
N ASP A 101 5.46 -0.34 -20.06
CA ASP A 101 5.88 -0.57 -21.45
C ASP A 101 5.33 -1.88 -22.03
N LEU A 102 4.69 -2.74 -21.21
CA LEU A 102 3.97 -3.91 -21.71
C LEU A 102 2.78 -3.51 -22.59
N ASP A 103 2.45 -4.34 -23.59
CA ASP A 103 1.46 -3.99 -24.62
C ASP A 103 0.04 -4.05 -24.09
N THR A 104 -0.32 -5.13 -23.41
CA THR A 104 -1.71 -5.37 -23.00
C THR A 104 -1.95 -5.13 -21.53
N LYS A 105 -3.20 -4.73 -21.20
CA LYS A 105 -3.67 -4.63 -19.80
C LYS A 105 -3.50 -5.97 -19.05
N LYS A 106 -3.73 -7.09 -19.74
CA LYS A 106 -3.63 -8.43 -19.17
C LYS A 106 -2.19 -8.74 -18.75
N GLU A 107 -1.22 -8.52 -19.64
CA GLU A 107 0.20 -8.74 -19.32
C GLU A 107 0.67 -7.88 -18.15
N LYS A 108 0.23 -6.62 -18.06
CA LYS A 108 0.53 -5.73 -16.92
C LYS A 108 0.00 -6.31 -15.61
N ILE A 109 -1.24 -6.78 -15.61
CA ILE A 109 -1.85 -7.41 -14.43
C ILE A 109 -1.12 -8.69 -14.05
N ASP A 110 -0.84 -9.57 -15.01
CA ASP A 110 -0.21 -10.88 -14.74
C ASP A 110 1.22 -10.71 -14.20
N HIS A 111 2.01 -9.79 -14.77
CA HIS A 111 3.35 -9.46 -14.27
C HIS A 111 3.30 -8.81 -12.89
N LEU A 112 2.45 -7.79 -12.68
CA LEU A 112 2.30 -7.16 -11.36
C LEU A 112 1.86 -8.17 -10.30
N PHE A 113 0.92 -9.07 -10.65
CA PHE A 113 0.47 -10.12 -9.75
C PHE A 113 1.63 -11.02 -9.34
N ASN A 114 2.48 -11.45 -10.28
CA ASN A 114 3.66 -12.25 -9.97
C ASN A 114 4.64 -11.50 -9.05
N LEU A 115 4.99 -10.25 -9.39
CA LEU A 115 5.91 -9.44 -8.60
C LEU A 115 5.41 -9.24 -7.16
N ILE A 116 4.14 -8.86 -7.01
CA ILE A 116 3.55 -8.51 -5.71
C ILE A 116 3.28 -9.74 -4.86
N HIS A 117 2.72 -10.82 -5.44
CA HIS A 117 2.25 -11.96 -4.64
C HIS A 117 3.26 -13.09 -4.51
N LYS A 118 4.22 -13.21 -5.43
CA LYS A 118 5.18 -14.32 -5.44
C LYS A 118 6.59 -13.90 -5.05
N ARG A 119 6.95 -12.62 -5.20
CA ARG A 119 8.34 -12.15 -5.02
C ARG A 119 8.50 -11.10 -3.93
N LEU A 120 7.51 -10.23 -3.74
CA LEU A 120 7.58 -9.21 -2.69
C LEU A 120 7.41 -9.87 -1.31
N PRO A 121 8.22 -9.52 -0.30
CA PRO A 121 8.06 -10.06 1.04
C PRO A 121 6.68 -9.79 1.63
N THR A 122 6.19 -10.71 2.47
CA THR A 122 4.79 -10.74 2.92
C THR A 122 4.37 -9.47 3.64
N THR A 123 5.17 -8.93 4.58
CA THR A 123 4.79 -7.71 5.29
C THR A 123 4.74 -6.51 4.34
N ARG A 124 5.74 -6.38 3.45
CA ARG A 124 5.76 -5.32 2.43
C ARG A 124 4.57 -5.39 1.47
N LYS A 125 4.18 -6.59 1.05
CA LYS A 125 2.96 -6.84 0.27
C LYS A 125 1.73 -6.30 0.99
N LEU A 126 1.55 -6.64 2.26
CA LEU A 126 0.40 -6.20 3.05
C LEU A 126 0.37 -4.67 3.21
N VAL A 127 1.52 -4.05 3.51
CA VAL A 127 1.64 -2.58 3.58
C VAL A 127 1.25 -1.93 2.25
N LEU A 128 1.80 -2.42 1.14
CA LEU A 128 1.48 -1.92 -0.20
C LEU A 128 -0.02 -2.06 -0.49
N GLN A 129 -0.60 -3.23 -0.20
CA GLN A 129 -2.02 -3.49 -0.42
C GLN A 129 -2.92 -2.53 0.38
N CYS A 130 -2.65 -2.33 1.67
CA CYS A 130 -3.41 -1.39 2.51
C CYS A 130 -3.36 0.03 1.97
N ILE A 131 -2.18 0.51 1.56
CA ILE A 131 -2.02 1.86 1.04
C ILE A 131 -2.69 1.99 -0.33
N ILE A 132 -2.49 1.06 -1.27
CA ILE A 132 -3.13 1.12 -2.59
C ILE A 132 -4.66 1.04 -2.47
N LYS A 133 -5.19 0.24 -1.53
CA LYS A 133 -6.63 0.20 -1.22
C LYS A 133 -7.14 1.58 -0.80
N PHE A 134 -6.46 2.24 0.12
CA PHE A 134 -6.82 3.56 0.60
C PHE A 134 -6.71 4.64 -0.50
N LEU A 135 -5.68 4.56 -1.36
CA LEU A 135 -5.57 5.45 -2.52
C LEU A 135 -6.68 5.20 -3.55
N ASN A 136 -7.12 3.94 -3.72
CA ASN A 136 -8.24 3.62 -4.57
C ASN A 136 -9.54 4.25 -4.04
N SER A 137 -9.82 4.17 -2.74
CA SER A 137 -11.01 4.81 -2.14
C SER A 137 -11.00 6.33 -2.30
N ILE A 138 -9.86 7.00 -2.08
CA ILE A 138 -9.69 8.44 -2.35
C ILE A 138 -10.00 8.77 -3.80
N SER A 139 -9.46 7.98 -4.75
CA SER A 139 -9.64 8.25 -6.17
C SER A 139 -11.10 8.16 -6.63
N ARG A 140 -11.92 7.33 -5.96
CA ARG A 140 -13.38 7.24 -6.22
C ARG A 140 -14.13 8.52 -5.84
N ARG A 141 -13.55 9.37 -4.99
CA ARG A 141 -14.08 10.67 -4.56
C ARG A 141 -13.43 11.85 -5.29
N SER A 142 -12.69 11.60 -6.39
CA SER A 142 -11.88 12.62 -7.07
C SER A 142 -12.66 13.84 -7.56
N GLN A 143 -13.96 13.73 -7.79
CA GLN A 143 -14.80 14.87 -8.16
C GLN A 143 -14.94 15.91 -7.04
N LYS A 144 -14.81 15.50 -5.78
CA LYS A 144 -14.86 16.39 -4.61
C LYS A 144 -13.48 16.73 -4.09
N ASN A 145 -12.61 15.73 -3.95
CA ASN A 145 -11.29 15.92 -3.35
C ASN A 145 -10.20 16.34 -4.37
N TYR A 146 -10.49 16.31 -5.68
CA TYR A 146 -9.57 16.66 -6.78
C TYR A 146 -8.34 15.74 -6.94
N MET A 147 -8.35 14.56 -6.34
CA MET A 147 -7.25 13.60 -6.35
C MET A 147 -7.65 12.32 -7.11
N ASN A 148 -7.49 12.35 -8.44
CA ASN A 148 -7.63 11.17 -9.28
C ASN A 148 -6.39 10.25 -9.19
N THR A 149 -6.45 9.06 -9.81
CA THR A 149 -5.37 8.07 -9.74
C THR A 149 -4.05 8.55 -10.36
N SER A 150 -4.10 9.40 -11.38
CA SER A 150 -2.90 10.01 -11.97
C SER A 150 -2.20 10.95 -10.98
N ASN A 151 -2.95 11.83 -10.31
CA ASN A 151 -2.43 12.73 -9.28
C ASN A 151 -1.82 11.95 -8.11
N LEU A 152 -2.50 10.89 -7.65
CA LEU A 152 -2.00 10.03 -6.59
C LEU A 152 -0.76 9.24 -7.04
N GLY A 153 -0.71 8.79 -8.30
CA GLY A 153 0.45 8.14 -8.89
C GLY A 153 1.69 9.02 -8.91
N ILE A 154 1.54 10.30 -9.24
CA ILE A 154 2.61 11.31 -9.16
C ILE A 154 3.18 11.39 -7.74
N ILE A 155 2.31 11.46 -6.74
CA ILE A 155 2.70 11.62 -5.34
C ILE A 155 3.34 10.35 -4.79
N PHE A 156 2.74 9.18 -5.01
CA PHE A 156 3.16 7.93 -4.36
C PHE A 156 4.20 7.13 -5.13
N GLY A 157 4.35 7.32 -6.45
CA GLY A 157 5.33 6.57 -7.25
C GLY A 157 6.74 6.62 -6.67
N ASN A 158 7.24 7.82 -6.36
CA ASN A 158 8.58 7.95 -5.78
C ASN A 158 8.67 7.51 -4.31
N ASN A 159 7.54 7.41 -3.61
CA ASN A 159 7.50 6.89 -2.23
C ASN A 159 7.54 5.35 -2.18
N PHE A 160 7.03 4.65 -3.19
CA PHE A 160 7.05 3.19 -3.22
C PHE A 160 8.35 2.59 -3.76
N PHE A 161 8.93 3.19 -4.81
CA PHE A 161 9.98 2.55 -5.61
C PHE A 161 11.40 3.07 -5.34
N ARG A 162 11.57 4.27 -4.77
CA ARG A 162 12.84 5.00 -4.59
C ARG A 162 13.70 4.98 -5.87
N VAL A 163 13.58 6.03 -6.68
CA VAL A 163 14.41 6.22 -7.88
C VAL A 163 15.82 6.63 -7.45
N ASN A 164 16.84 5.82 -7.77
CA ASN A 164 18.24 6.08 -7.45
C ASN A 164 19.08 6.00 -8.74
N SER A 165 19.17 7.10 -9.48
CA SER A 165 20.09 7.22 -10.62
C SER A 165 20.82 8.56 -10.54
N GLU A 166 22.11 8.58 -10.87
CA GLU A 166 22.89 9.82 -10.93
C GLU A 166 22.62 10.60 -12.23
N ILE A 167 22.06 9.92 -13.23
CA ILE A 167 21.80 10.48 -14.55
C ILE A 167 20.39 11.09 -14.58
N THR A 168 20.32 12.41 -14.76
CA THR A 168 19.06 13.18 -14.72
C THR A 168 18.01 12.72 -15.73
N SER A 169 18.40 12.33 -16.95
CA SER A 169 17.45 11.86 -17.97
C SER A 169 16.77 10.55 -17.57
N ILE A 170 17.56 9.60 -17.04
CA ILE A 170 17.10 8.31 -16.54
C ILE A 170 16.18 8.53 -15.33
N LEU A 171 16.59 9.40 -14.39
CA LEU A 171 15.75 9.79 -13.25
C LEU A 171 14.34 10.25 -13.67
N PHE A 172 14.25 11.11 -14.69
CA PHE A 172 12.96 11.60 -15.17
C PHE A 172 12.12 10.51 -15.86
N GLU A 173 12.75 9.65 -16.64
CA GLU A 173 12.06 8.53 -17.29
C GLU A 173 11.54 7.53 -16.26
N ASP A 174 12.39 7.10 -15.35
CA ASP A 174 12.05 6.17 -14.28
C ASP A 174 10.98 6.75 -13.38
N SER A 175 11.09 8.04 -13.01
CA SER A 175 10.04 8.73 -12.26
C SER A 175 8.70 8.67 -12.99
N ARG A 176 8.65 8.87 -14.32
CA ARG A 176 7.39 8.73 -15.07
C ARG A 176 6.89 7.29 -15.06
N LYS A 177 7.78 6.31 -15.19
CA LYS A 177 7.42 4.89 -15.18
C LYS A 177 6.84 4.48 -13.83
N VAL A 178 7.49 4.77 -12.70
CA VAL A 178 6.96 4.43 -11.37
C VAL A 178 5.62 5.13 -11.06
N GLN A 179 5.40 6.34 -11.57
CA GLN A 179 4.11 7.03 -11.47
C GLN A 179 3.02 6.31 -12.28
N LYS A 180 3.32 5.86 -13.50
CA LYS A 180 2.41 5.06 -14.34
C LYS A 180 2.08 3.72 -13.68
N VAL A 181 3.09 3.01 -13.14
CA VAL A 181 2.88 1.74 -12.42
C VAL A 181 1.96 1.95 -11.22
N THR A 182 2.23 2.98 -10.42
CA THR A 182 1.42 3.31 -9.24
C THR A 182 -0.01 3.64 -9.63
N THR A 183 -0.20 4.48 -10.65
CA THR A 183 -1.53 4.82 -11.20
C THR A 183 -2.27 3.55 -11.65
N PHE A 184 -1.57 2.63 -12.33
CA PHE A 184 -2.15 1.38 -12.79
C PHE A 184 -2.55 0.46 -11.63
N MET A 185 -1.73 0.36 -10.59
CA MET A 185 -2.06 -0.39 -9.36
C MET A 185 -3.31 0.17 -8.68
N ILE A 186 -3.42 1.50 -8.55
CA ILE A 186 -4.59 2.14 -7.95
C ILE A 186 -5.85 1.89 -8.79
N ASN A 187 -5.78 2.06 -10.12
CA ASN A 187 -6.93 1.85 -11.02
C ASN A 187 -7.43 0.40 -11.05
N ASN A 188 -6.54 -0.57 -10.86
CA ASN A 188 -6.85 -2.00 -10.99
C ASN A 188 -6.71 -2.76 -9.67
N TYR A 189 -6.88 -2.06 -8.54
CA TYR A 189 -6.70 -2.60 -7.20
C TYR A 189 -7.43 -3.93 -6.98
N GLU A 190 -8.72 -4.00 -7.32
CA GLU A 190 -9.55 -5.21 -7.12
C GLU A 190 -8.99 -6.42 -7.87
N ILE A 191 -8.52 -6.23 -9.11
CA ILE A 191 -8.01 -7.32 -9.94
C ILE A 191 -6.62 -7.77 -9.47
N ILE A 192 -5.76 -6.82 -9.06
CA ILE A 192 -4.38 -7.11 -8.66
C ILE A 192 -4.34 -7.70 -7.25
N PHE A 193 -5.13 -7.18 -6.31
CA PHE A 193 -5.01 -7.51 -4.88
C PHE A 193 -6.17 -8.32 -4.30
N GLU A 194 -7.39 -8.29 -4.87
CA GLU A 194 -8.54 -9.03 -4.30
C GLU A 194 -8.79 -10.40 -4.94
N LYS A 195 -8.10 -10.74 -6.04
CA LYS A 195 -8.22 -12.07 -6.66
C LYS A 195 -7.85 -13.22 -5.72
N GLU A 196 -6.90 -13.03 -4.79
CA GLU A 196 -6.52 -14.08 -3.82
C GLU A 196 -7.66 -14.39 -2.83
N ASN A 197 -8.42 -13.38 -2.39
CA ASN A 197 -9.49 -13.57 -1.39
C ASN A 197 -10.65 -14.41 -1.92
N LYS A 198 -10.95 -14.34 -3.22
CA LYS A 198 -12.00 -15.16 -3.82
C LYS A 198 -11.58 -16.62 -3.96
N THR A 199 -10.35 -16.87 -4.40
CA THR A 199 -9.89 -18.25 -4.64
C THR A 199 -9.63 -19.02 -3.34
N GLU A 200 -9.21 -18.36 -2.25
CA GLU A 200 -9.06 -19.02 -0.94
C GLU A 200 -10.41 -19.26 -0.25
N ASN A 201 -11.36 -18.33 -0.35
CA ASN A 201 -12.71 -18.53 0.19
C ASN A 201 -13.51 -19.57 -0.62
N GLU A 202 -13.35 -19.60 -1.95
CA GLU A 202 -13.94 -20.66 -2.79
C GLU A 202 -13.33 -22.03 -2.48
N LYS A 203 -12.02 -22.13 -2.25
CA LYS A 203 -11.38 -23.40 -1.85
C LYS A 203 -11.83 -23.87 -0.46
N LYS A 204 -12.00 -22.97 0.50
CA LYS A 204 -12.51 -23.29 1.85
C LYS A 204 -13.98 -23.73 1.84
N ASN A 205 -14.80 -23.09 1.02
CA ASN A 205 -16.22 -23.45 0.89
C ASN A 205 -16.38 -24.82 0.21
N VAL A 206 -15.61 -25.10 -0.85
CA VAL A 206 -15.64 -26.41 -1.53
C VAL A 206 -15.14 -27.55 -0.63
N SER A 207 -14.15 -27.31 0.25
CA SER A 207 -13.70 -28.32 1.21
C SER A 207 -14.71 -28.61 2.33
N ALA A 208 -15.44 -27.59 2.80
CA ALA A 208 -16.47 -27.75 3.82
C ALA A 208 -17.69 -28.52 3.28
N ASP A 209 -18.13 -28.22 2.05
CA ASP A 209 -19.25 -28.90 1.42
C ASP A 209 -18.96 -30.40 1.15
N GLN A 210 -17.71 -30.76 0.88
CA GLN A 210 -17.28 -32.16 0.67
C GLN A 210 -17.11 -32.98 1.96
N GLU A 211 -16.90 -32.33 3.10
CA GLU A 211 -16.85 -32.99 4.41
C GLU A 211 -18.26 -33.30 4.93
N ASP A 212 -19.20 -32.36 4.75
CA ASP A 212 -20.62 -32.52 5.11
C ASP A 212 -21.33 -33.62 4.29
N GLU A 213 -21.00 -33.82 3.01
CA GLU A 213 -21.55 -34.92 2.21
C GLU A 213 -21.02 -36.29 2.63
N LYS A 214 -19.74 -36.37 3.03
CA LYS A 214 -19.12 -37.62 3.48
C LYS A 214 -19.59 -38.05 4.88
N GLU A 215 -19.96 -37.11 5.74
CA GLU A 215 -20.58 -37.43 7.03
C GLU A 215 -22.01 -37.94 6.87
N LYS A 216 -22.80 -37.32 5.99
CA LYS A 216 -24.19 -37.76 5.69
C LYS A 216 -24.26 -39.14 5.03
N GLU A 217 -23.27 -39.53 4.23
CA GLU A 217 -23.21 -40.89 3.67
C GLU A 217 -22.84 -41.95 4.73
N LYS A 218 -22.01 -41.61 5.72
CA LYS A 218 -21.61 -42.54 6.78
C LYS A 218 -22.74 -42.83 7.77
N GLU A 219 -23.63 -41.88 8.01
CA GLU A 219 -24.81 -42.06 8.85
C GLU A 219 -25.91 -42.91 8.19
N LYS A 220 -25.86 -43.09 6.86
CA LYS A 220 -26.90 -43.83 6.13
C LYS A 220 -26.69 -45.36 6.13
N TYR A 221 -25.54 -45.84 6.61
CA TYR A 221 -25.14 -47.25 6.62
C TYR A 221 -24.78 -47.80 8.01
N ASN A 222 -25.01 -47.02 9.07
CA ASN A 222 -24.97 -47.45 10.46
C ASN A 222 -26.39 -47.45 11.05
#